data_AF-A0A5Q5BQR4-F1
#
_entry.id   AF-A0A5Q5BQR4-F1
#
_cell.length_a   1.000
_cell.length_b   1.000
_cell.length_c   1.000
_cell.angle_alpha   90.00
_cell.angle_beta   90.00
_cell.angle_gamma   90.00
#
_symmetry.space_group_name_H-M   'P 1'
#
loop_
_entity.id
_entity.type
_entity.pdbx_description
1 polymer ?
#
loop_
_entity_poly.entity_id
_entity_poly.type
_entity_poly.pdbx_seq_one_letter_code
_entity_poly.pdbx_strand_id
1 'polypeptide(L)'
;MLTRWTPGLALSMVVFTALLWVVPLVEAFRAGDDRGERISFGVASALLAIPFLWVCLRIPKTLRGMGIEVDEDGVHPFDGARTDTIAWHEIAAVGFGARIGTFRRASTRRLTGLEIYLTDAAHASRHPRLEHDWQDLAPPARGLSAGCYRFTVSPYGAAAQQVERAVRRFRPHLWRGPFVHEGAGQRVIG
;
A
#
# COMPACT_ATOMS: atom_id res chain seq x y z
N MET A 1 -20.18 6.14 -0.11
CA MET A 1 -20.09 4.69 0.20
C MET A 1 -18.82 4.17 -0.43
N LEU A 2 -17.80 3.82 0.36
CA LEU A 2 -16.55 3.23 -0.14
C LEU A 2 -16.75 1.71 -0.13
N THR A 3 -17.01 1.11 -1.29
CA THR A 3 -17.07 -0.35 -1.42
C THR A 3 -15.70 -0.91 -1.05
N ARG A 4 -15.63 -1.66 0.06
CA ARG A 4 -14.46 -2.48 0.36
C ARG A 4 -14.32 -3.48 -0.77
N TRP A 5 -13.30 -3.33 -1.60
CA TRP A 5 -12.94 -4.31 -2.61
C TRP A 5 -12.59 -5.61 -1.89
N THR A 6 -13.50 -6.59 -1.92
CA THR A 6 -13.20 -7.92 -1.43
C THR A 6 -12.49 -8.70 -2.55
N PRO A 7 -11.56 -9.61 -2.21
CA PRO A 7 -10.89 -10.44 -3.21
C PRO A 7 -11.87 -11.18 -4.13
N GLY A 8 -13.02 -11.60 -3.58
CA GLY A 8 -14.09 -12.24 -4.35
C GLY A 8 -14.77 -11.33 -5.37
N LEU A 9 -14.94 -10.03 -5.07
CA LEU A 9 -15.51 -9.05 -5.99
C LEU A 9 -14.50 -8.70 -7.10
N ALA A 10 -13.21 -8.62 -6.77
CA ALA A 10 -12.17 -8.45 -7.78
C ALA A 10 -12.09 -9.66 -8.72
N LEU A 11 -12.16 -10.88 -8.17
CA LEU A 11 -12.17 -12.11 -8.96
C LEU A 11 -13.41 -12.19 -9.87
N SER A 12 -14.60 -11.86 -9.35
CA SER A 12 -15.83 -11.90 -10.15
C SER A 12 -15.81 -10.88 -11.29
N MET A 13 -15.28 -9.66 -11.06
CA MET A 13 -15.07 -8.68 -12.13
C MET A 13 -14.11 -9.20 -13.20
N VAL A 14 -12.96 -9.78 -12.81
CA VAL A 14 -12.00 -10.34 -13.77
C VAL A 14 -12.63 -11.46 -14.60
N VAL A 15 -13.36 -12.38 -13.98
CA VAL A 15 -14.05 -13.47 -14.69
C VAL A 15 -15.11 -12.91 -15.64
N PHE A 16 -15.91 -11.95 -15.19
CA PHE A 16 -16.95 -11.36 -16.03
C PHE A 16 -16.36 -10.62 -17.24
N THR A 17 -15.30 -9.85 -17.04
CA THR A 17 -14.61 -9.17 -18.15
C THR A 17 -13.89 -10.15 -19.07
N ALA A 18 -13.38 -11.28 -18.57
CA ALA A 18 -12.78 -12.33 -19.39
C ALA A 18 -13.81 -12.94 -20.36
N LEU A 19 -15.02 -13.22 -19.86
CA LEU A 19 -16.09 -13.81 -20.68
C LEU A 19 -16.47 -12.92 -21.88
N LEU A 20 -16.36 -11.59 -21.74
CA LEU A 20 -16.72 -10.65 -22.81
C LEU A 20 -15.85 -10.78 -24.07
N TRP A 21 -14.59 -11.21 -23.96
CA TRP A 21 -13.71 -11.39 -25.13
C TRP A 21 -13.51 -12.87 -25.51
N VAL A 22 -13.76 -13.80 -24.59
CA VAL A 22 -13.69 -15.24 -24.85
C VAL A 22 -14.88 -15.72 -25.71
N VAL A 23 -16.09 -15.20 -25.49
CA VAL A 23 -17.26 -15.56 -26.31
C VAL A 23 -17.04 -15.28 -27.81
N PRO A 24 -16.68 -14.04 -28.24
CA PRO A 24 -16.40 -13.79 -29.65
C PRO A 24 -15.17 -14.57 -30.15
N LEU A 25 -14.21 -14.89 -29.29
CA LEU A 25 -13.09 -15.76 -29.69
C LEU A 25 -13.56 -17.18 -30.04
N VAL A 26 -14.42 -17.77 -29.21
CA VAL A 26 -14.99 -19.10 -29.43
C VAL A 26 -15.86 -19.11 -30.69
N GLU A 27 -16.66 -18.06 -30.91
CA GLU A 27 -17.45 -17.92 -32.14
C GLU A 27 -16.56 -17.74 -33.38
N ALA A 28 -15.44 -17.02 -33.29
CA ALA A 28 -14.45 -16.95 -34.37
C ALA A 28 -13.90 -18.35 -34.73
N PHE A 29 -13.65 -19.22 -33.74
CA PHE A 29 -13.21 -20.59 -34.02
C PHE A 29 -14.34 -21.49 -34.55
N ARG A 30 -15.61 -21.16 -34.28
CA ARG A 30 -16.79 -21.91 -34.74
C ARG A 30 -17.30 -21.47 -36.11
N ALA A 31 -17.00 -20.26 -36.56
CA ALA A 31 -17.47 -19.68 -37.82
C ALA A 31 -17.01 -20.42 -39.11
N GLY A 32 -16.32 -21.56 -39.00
CA GLY A 32 -16.06 -22.45 -40.13
C GLY A 32 -15.25 -21.80 -41.26
N ASP A 33 -15.75 -21.93 -42.50
CA ASP A 33 -15.11 -21.41 -43.72
C ASP A 33 -15.50 -19.96 -44.07
N ASP A 34 -16.44 -19.34 -43.35
CA ASP A 34 -16.73 -17.92 -43.57
C ASP A 34 -15.60 -17.05 -43.03
N ARG A 35 -14.72 -16.66 -43.95
CA ARG A 35 -13.56 -15.83 -43.65
C ARG A 35 -13.96 -14.45 -43.12
N GLY A 36 -15.10 -13.88 -43.53
CA GLY A 36 -15.55 -12.56 -43.10
C GLY A 36 -16.04 -12.56 -41.66
N GLU A 37 -16.82 -13.57 -41.29
CA GLU A 37 -17.31 -13.76 -39.93
C GLU A 37 -16.16 -14.07 -38.96
N ARG A 38 -15.22 -14.94 -39.36
CA ARG A 38 -13.98 -15.22 -38.61
C ARG A 38 -13.15 -13.98 -38.32
N ILE A 39 -12.93 -13.12 -39.32
CA ILE A 39 -12.14 -11.91 -39.16
C ILE A 39 -12.85 -10.94 -38.21
N SER A 40 -14.16 -10.76 -38.38
CA SER A 40 -14.95 -9.83 -37.58
C SER A 40 -14.94 -10.20 -36.09
N PHE A 41 -15.19 -11.46 -35.76
CA PHE A 41 -15.14 -11.94 -34.38
C PHE A 41 -13.73 -11.95 -33.80
N GLY A 42 -12.71 -12.26 -34.61
CA GLY A 42 -11.31 -12.18 -34.20
C GLY A 42 -10.88 -10.76 -33.83
N VAL A 43 -11.24 -9.76 -34.64
CA VAL A 43 -10.95 -8.34 -34.36
C VAL A 43 -11.69 -7.86 -33.12
N ALA A 44 -12.97 -8.19 -32.98
CA ALA A 44 -13.76 -7.83 -31.80
C ALA A 44 -13.16 -8.43 -30.51
N SER A 45 -12.75 -9.70 -30.54
CA SER A 45 -12.07 -10.35 -29.42
C SER A 45 -10.74 -9.67 -29.09
N ALA A 46 -9.91 -9.36 -30.09
CA ALA A 46 -8.63 -8.69 -29.87
C ALA A 46 -8.77 -7.30 -29.23
N LEU A 47 -9.73 -6.50 -29.69
CA LEU A 47 -10.00 -5.17 -29.14
C LEU A 47 -10.41 -5.20 -27.67
N LEU A 48 -11.09 -6.25 -27.23
CA LEU A 48 -11.50 -6.43 -25.84
C LEU A 48 -10.42 -7.11 -24.98
N ALA A 49 -9.65 -8.03 -25.57
CA ALA A 49 -8.60 -8.76 -24.88
C ALA A 49 -7.40 -7.87 -24.52
N ILE A 50 -7.01 -6.93 -25.39
CA ILE A 50 -5.86 -6.03 -25.17
C ILE A 50 -5.99 -5.22 -23.86
N PRO A 51 -7.05 -4.43 -23.63
CA PRO A 51 -7.21 -3.68 -22.38
C PRO A 51 -7.37 -4.61 -21.18
N PHE A 52 -8.05 -5.74 -21.33
CA PHE A 52 -8.18 -6.75 -20.26
C PHE A 52 -6.81 -7.31 -19.83
N LEU A 53 -5.99 -7.75 -20.78
CA LEU A 53 -4.65 -8.26 -20.52
C LEU A 53 -3.75 -7.17 -19.93
N TRP A 54 -3.84 -5.93 -20.43
CA TRP A 54 -3.12 -4.80 -19.85
C TRP A 54 -3.48 -4.58 -18.37
N VAL A 55 -4.76 -4.66 -18.01
CA VAL A 55 -5.23 -4.60 -16.63
C VAL A 55 -4.72 -5.81 -15.83
N CYS A 56 -4.85 -7.03 -16.34
CA CYS A 56 -4.37 -8.25 -15.66
C CYS A 56 -2.86 -8.25 -15.41
N LEU A 57 -2.06 -7.63 -16.27
CA LEU A 57 -0.62 -7.47 -16.07
C LEU A 57 -0.28 -6.39 -15.02
N ARG A 58 -1.19 -5.45 -14.76
CA ARG A 58 -1.04 -4.38 -13.76
C ARG A 58 -1.63 -4.74 -12.39
N ILE A 59 -2.63 -5.62 -12.35
CA ILE A 59 -3.27 -6.17 -11.15
C ILE A 59 -2.31 -6.88 -10.15
N PRO A 60 -1.18 -7.53 -10.53
CA PRO A 60 -0.33 -8.21 -9.57
C PRO A 60 0.19 -7.25 -8.50
N LYS A 61 0.40 -5.97 -8.83
CA LYS A 61 0.82 -4.95 -7.86
C LYS A 61 -0.30 -4.55 -6.89
N THR A 62 -1.56 -4.66 -7.29
CA THR A 62 -2.72 -4.35 -6.45
C THR A 62 -3.23 -5.54 -5.64
N LEU A 63 -2.93 -6.78 -6.07
CA LEU A 63 -3.26 -8.01 -5.33
C LEU A 63 -2.11 -8.55 -4.48
N ARG A 64 -0.87 -8.13 -4.73
CA ARG A 64 0.24 -8.37 -3.81
C ARG A 64 -0.14 -7.71 -2.49
N GLY A 65 -0.20 -8.51 -1.43
CA GLY A 65 -0.42 -7.98 -0.10
C GLY A 65 0.64 -6.94 0.16
N MET A 66 0.23 -5.68 0.29
CA MET A 66 1.09 -4.64 0.84
C MET A 66 0.99 -4.76 2.36
N GLY A 67 2.13 -4.81 3.02
CA GLY A 67 2.17 -5.04 4.45
C GLY A 67 3.48 -4.64 5.08
N ILE A 68 3.57 -4.92 6.37
CA ILE A 68 4.80 -4.76 7.14
C ILE A 68 5.03 -6.07 7.87
N GLU A 69 6.19 -6.64 7.63
CA GLU A 69 6.73 -7.75 8.40
C GLU A 69 7.71 -7.19 9.43
N VAL A 70 7.65 -7.74 10.64
CA VAL A 70 8.51 -7.32 11.75
C VAL A 70 9.09 -8.58 12.36
N ASP A 71 10.41 -8.69 12.39
CA ASP A 71 11.14 -9.88 12.86
C ASP A 71 12.36 -9.49 13.72
N GLU A 72 13.29 -10.43 13.91
CA GLU A 72 14.51 -10.24 14.70
C GLU A 72 15.52 -9.27 14.06
N ASP A 73 15.50 -9.12 12.74
CA ASP A 73 16.44 -8.29 11.99
C ASP A 73 15.97 -6.83 11.93
N GLY A 74 14.67 -6.61 11.79
CA GLY A 74 14.12 -5.26 11.69
C GLY A 74 12.67 -5.18 11.26
N VAL A 75 12.35 -4.06 10.61
CA VAL A 75 11.06 -3.81 9.99
C VAL A 75 11.21 -3.87 8.48
N HIS A 76 10.37 -4.69 7.86
CA HIS A 76 10.43 -5.00 6.43
C HIS A 76 9.11 -4.58 5.78
N PRO A 77 9.13 -3.55 4.92
CA PRO A 77 8.01 -3.28 4.03
C PRO A 77 7.86 -4.46 3.05
N PHE A 78 6.65 -4.99 2.98
CA PHE A 78 6.31 -6.11 2.13
C PHE A 78 5.43 -5.62 0.98
N ASP A 79 5.91 -5.72 -0.26
CA ASP A 79 5.14 -5.45 -1.49
C ASP A 79 5.15 -6.70 -2.38
N GLY A 80 4.52 -7.76 -1.89
CA GLY A 80 4.53 -9.08 -2.53
C GLY A 80 5.86 -9.85 -2.45
N ALA A 81 6.92 -9.20 -2.00
CA ALA A 81 8.20 -9.78 -1.59
C ALA A 81 8.84 -8.86 -0.54
N ARG A 82 9.81 -9.37 0.22
CA ARG A 82 10.63 -8.55 1.13
C ARG A 82 11.46 -7.56 0.30
N THR A 83 11.13 -6.27 0.39
CA THR A 83 11.73 -5.23 -0.47
C THR A 83 13.07 -4.75 0.08
N ASP A 84 13.11 -4.45 1.38
CA ASP A 84 14.25 -3.90 2.11
C ASP A 84 14.04 -4.12 3.62
N THR A 85 15.09 -3.92 4.42
CA THR A 85 15.09 -4.11 5.86
C THR A 85 15.59 -2.85 6.54
N ILE A 86 14.72 -2.15 7.28
CA ILE A 86 15.15 -1.11 8.21
C ILE A 86 15.57 -1.83 9.49
N ALA A 87 16.87 -1.95 9.71
CA ALA A 87 17.42 -2.76 10.79
C ALA A 87 17.19 -2.10 12.15
N TRP A 88 17.03 -2.90 13.21
CA TRP A 88 16.71 -2.36 14.54
C TRP A 88 17.70 -1.33 15.08
N HIS A 89 18.97 -1.43 14.71
CA HIS A 89 20.02 -0.49 15.14
C HIS A 89 19.91 0.90 14.47
N GLU A 90 19.18 0.99 13.37
CA GLU A 90 18.93 2.22 12.62
C GLU A 90 17.70 2.95 13.15
N ILE A 91 16.82 2.26 13.89
CA ILE A 91 15.52 2.77 14.33
C ILE A 91 15.66 3.43 15.70
N ALA A 92 15.24 4.69 15.81
CA ALA A 92 15.13 5.41 17.08
C ALA A 92 13.75 5.24 17.72
N ALA A 93 12.69 5.20 16.90
CA ALA A 93 11.33 5.05 17.40
C ALA A 93 10.35 4.53 16.34
N VAL A 94 9.35 3.79 16.80
CA VAL A 94 8.22 3.30 16.00
C VAL A 94 6.92 3.67 16.70
N GLY A 95 5.91 4.09 15.94
CA GLY A 95 4.63 4.49 16.48
C GLY A 95 3.63 4.90 15.41
N PHE A 96 2.37 5.11 15.80
CA PHE A 96 1.34 5.56 14.87
C PHE A 96 1.25 7.09 14.85
N GLY A 97 1.47 7.70 13.71
CA GLY A 97 1.22 9.13 13.51
C GLY A 97 -0.23 9.49 13.81
N ALA A 98 -0.44 10.61 14.48
CA ALA A 98 -1.74 11.18 14.78
C ALA A 98 -1.75 12.67 14.40
N ARG A 99 -2.79 13.08 13.68
CA ARG A 99 -3.08 14.48 13.40
C ARG A 99 -4.28 14.94 14.21
N ILE A 100 -4.14 16.08 14.87
CA ILE A 100 -5.25 16.75 15.54
C ILE A 100 -5.90 17.71 14.55
N GLY A 101 -7.19 17.55 14.31
CA GLY A 101 -8.00 18.47 13.51
C GLY A 101 -9.20 18.96 14.32
N THR A 102 -9.72 20.13 13.97
CA THR A 102 -10.95 20.66 14.56
C THR A 102 -12.14 20.34 13.64
N PHE A 103 -13.14 19.63 14.16
CA PHE A 103 -14.40 19.41 13.47
C PHE A 103 -15.55 19.85 14.38
N ARG A 104 -16.40 20.77 13.91
CA ARG A 104 -17.55 21.31 14.68
C ARG A 104 -17.18 21.77 16.11
N ARG A 105 -16.08 22.52 16.26
CA ARG A 105 -15.52 22.99 17.55
C ARG A 105 -15.06 21.89 18.53
N ALA A 106 -15.07 20.61 18.13
CA ALA A 106 -14.45 19.52 18.87
C ALA A 106 -13.06 19.19 18.28
N SER A 107 -12.06 19.02 19.16
CA SER A 107 -10.76 18.49 18.77
C SER A 107 -10.89 16.99 18.48
N THR A 108 -10.57 16.58 17.26
CA THR A 108 -10.58 15.18 16.83
C THR A 108 -9.17 14.73 16.51
N ARG A 109 -8.71 13.67 17.19
CA ARG A 109 -7.44 13.02 16.92
C ARG A 109 -7.64 11.90 15.90
N ARG A 110 -7.01 12.02 14.73
CA ARG A 110 -7.04 10.99 13.68
C ARG A 110 -5.67 10.37 13.52
N LEU A 111 -5.57 9.06 13.72
CA LEU A 111 -4.36 8.30 13.41
C LEU A 111 -4.23 8.17 11.88
N THR A 112 -3.00 8.31 11.39
CA THR A 112 -2.73 8.53 9.96
C THR A 112 -1.89 7.43 9.32
N GLY A 113 -0.97 6.79 10.05
CA GLY A 113 -0.14 5.70 9.53
C GLY A 113 0.93 5.27 10.53
N LEU A 114 1.66 4.19 10.22
CA LEU A 114 2.83 3.77 10.99
C LEU A 114 4.01 4.66 10.60
N GLU A 115 4.70 5.21 11.57
CA GLU A 115 5.88 6.05 11.40
C GLU A 115 7.08 5.36 12.06
N ILE A 116 8.20 5.33 11.34
CA ILE A 116 9.49 4.79 11.79
C ILE A 116 10.53 5.90 11.68
N TYR A 117 11.00 6.37 12.83
CA TYR A 117 12.05 7.38 12.93
C TYR A 117 13.39 6.69 13.08
N LEU A 118 14.39 7.20 12.36
CA LEU A 118 15.75 6.69 12.41
C LEU A 118 16.57 7.38 13.51
N THR A 119 17.65 6.73 13.92
CA THR A 119 18.68 7.31 14.79
C THR A 119 19.44 8.44 14.09
N ASP A 120 19.65 8.31 12.79
CA ASP A 120 20.21 9.32 11.90
C ASP A 120 19.40 9.34 10.59
N ALA A 121 18.99 10.53 10.14
CA ALA A 121 18.28 10.70 8.88
C ALA A 121 19.15 10.28 7.68
N ALA A 122 20.49 10.37 7.78
CA ALA A 122 21.39 9.95 6.72
C ALA A 122 21.27 8.45 6.39
N HIS A 123 20.83 7.63 7.35
CA HIS A 123 20.57 6.20 7.12
C HIS A 123 19.48 5.96 6.07
N ALA A 124 18.60 6.93 5.81
CA ALA A 124 17.57 6.80 4.79
C ALA A 124 18.15 6.55 3.38
N SER A 125 19.35 7.11 3.12
CA SER A 125 20.07 6.92 1.84
C SER A 125 20.51 5.47 1.59
N ARG A 126 20.55 4.63 2.63
CA ARG A 126 20.90 3.20 2.53
C ARG A 126 19.75 2.34 2.03
N HIS A 127 18.53 2.88 1.96
CA HIS A 127 17.33 2.17 1.50
C HIS A 127 16.73 2.87 0.26
N PRO A 128 17.40 2.83 -0.91
CA PRO A 128 16.90 3.49 -2.12
C PRO A 128 15.53 2.95 -2.56
N ARG A 129 15.16 1.73 -2.16
CA ARG A 129 13.84 1.15 -2.47
C ARG A 129 12.71 1.75 -1.63
N LEU A 130 13.03 2.39 -0.51
CA LEU A 130 12.08 3.02 0.41
C LEU A 130 12.05 4.54 0.28
N GLU A 131 12.73 5.11 -0.70
CA GLU A 131 12.84 6.57 -0.88
C GLU A 131 11.47 7.25 -0.95
N HIS A 132 10.49 6.62 -1.61
CA HIS A 132 9.13 7.15 -1.72
C HIS A 132 8.31 7.06 -0.42
N ASP A 133 8.73 6.22 0.53
CA ASP A 133 8.10 6.10 1.84
C ASP A 133 8.68 7.09 2.87
N TRP A 134 9.83 7.71 2.56
CA TRP A 134 10.44 8.74 3.39
C TRP A 134 9.62 10.04 3.32
N GLN A 135 9.28 10.58 4.49
CA GLN A 135 8.58 11.86 4.61
C GLN A 135 9.40 12.83 5.44
N ASP A 136 9.69 13.99 4.86
CA ASP A 136 10.31 15.13 5.56
C ASP A 136 9.27 15.79 6.48
N LEU A 137 9.11 15.19 7.67
CA LEU A 137 8.25 15.64 8.74
C LEU A 137 9.06 16.11 9.93
N ALA A 138 8.57 17.16 10.61
CA ALA A 138 9.14 17.58 11.87
C ALA A 138 9.00 16.44 12.90
N PRO A 139 10.07 16.12 13.67
CA PRO A 139 10.01 15.05 14.63
C PRO A 139 9.04 15.40 15.76
N PRO A 140 8.18 14.45 16.19
CA PRO A 140 7.19 14.68 17.24
C PRO A 140 7.80 14.77 18.64
N ALA A 141 9.08 14.39 18.79
CA ALA A 141 9.82 14.44 20.03
C ALA A 141 11.31 14.71 19.78
N ARG A 142 12.01 15.23 20.79
CA ARG A 142 13.47 15.46 20.73
C ARG A 142 14.22 14.14 20.59
N GLY A 143 15.29 14.15 19.80
CA GLY A 143 16.16 12.99 19.58
C GLY A 143 15.69 12.02 18.49
N LEU A 144 14.70 12.41 17.70
CA LEU A 144 14.27 11.67 16.49
C LEU A 144 14.81 12.35 15.23
N SER A 145 15.03 11.57 14.17
CA SER A 145 15.45 12.07 12.86
C SER A 145 14.53 13.17 12.32
N ALA A 146 15.11 14.09 11.55
CA ALA A 146 14.34 15.02 10.72
C ALA A 146 13.76 14.24 9.53
N GLY A 147 12.51 13.80 9.68
CA GLY A 147 11.83 12.89 8.76
C GLY A 147 11.68 11.47 9.29
N CYS A 148 10.82 10.70 8.65
CA CYS A 148 10.53 9.31 9.00
C CYS A 148 10.04 8.51 7.79
N TYR A 149 10.18 7.19 7.85
CA TYR A 149 9.43 6.31 6.95
C TYR A 149 7.99 6.23 7.41
N ARG A 150 7.05 6.42 6.48
CA ARG A 150 5.63 6.36 6.79
C ARG A 150 4.88 5.38 5.91
N PHE A 151 4.33 4.36 6.55
CA PHE A 151 3.61 3.30 5.89
C PHE A 151 2.10 3.37 6.14
N THR A 152 1.33 2.99 5.12
CA THR A 152 -0.14 2.97 5.17
C THR A 152 -0.64 1.69 5.84
N VAL A 153 -0.42 1.58 7.15
CA VAL A 153 -1.07 0.57 8.00
C VAL A 153 -2.29 1.21 8.63
N SER A 154 -3.47 0.62 8.43
CA SER A 154 -4.68 1.09 9.11
C SER A 154 -4.44 1.04 10.63
N PRO A 155 -4.48 2.19 11.32
CA PRO A 155 -4.22 2.24 12.76
C PRO A 155 -5.40 1.70 13.57
N TYR A 156 -6.55 1.50 12.93
CA TYR A 156 -7.77 0.97 13.53
C TYR A 156 -8.00 -0.44 12.98
N GLY A 157 -7.52 -1.46 13.69
CA GLY A 157 -7.74 -2.86 13.33
C GLY A 157 -6.68 -3.84 13.84
N ALA A 158 -6.87 -5.12 13.49
CA ALA A 158 -5.98 -6.21 13.92
C ALA A 158 -4.54 -6.04 13.41
N ALA A 159 -4.36 -5.48 12.21
CA ALA A 159 -3.04 -5.20 11.63
C ALA A 159 -2.21 -4.26 12.52
N ALA A 160 -2.82 -3.17 13.03
CA ALA A 160 -2.14 -2.24 13.93
C ALA A 160 -1.70 -2.93 15.23
N GLN A 161 -2.59 -3.73 15.82
CA GLN A 161 -2.30 -4.49 17.03
C GLN A 161 -1.22 -5.55 16.81
N GLN A 162 -1.13 -6.11 15.61
CA GLN A 162 -0.10 -7.09 15.27
C GLN A 162 1.26 -6.42 15.12
N VAL A 163 1.34 -5.27 14.46
CA VAL A 163 2.56 -4.46 14.38
C VAL A 163 3.02 -4.02 15.76
N GLU A 164 2.13 -3.47 16.59
CA GLU A 164 2.47 -3.07 17.96
C GLU A 164 3.01 -4.25 18.77
N ARG A 165 2.33 -5.40 18.73
CA ARG A 165 2.79 -6.62 19.43
C ARG A 165 4.14 -7.09 18.93
N ALA A 166 4.39 -7.06 17.63
CA ALA A 166 5.65 -7.50 17.05
C ALA A 166 6.80 -6.57 17.44
N VAL A 167 6.63 -5.25 17.31
CA VAL A 167 7.64 -4.27 17.74
C VAL A 167 7.91 -4.41 19.23
N ARG A 168 6.87 -4.51 20.06
CA ARG A 168 7.02 -4.70 21.51
C ARG A 168 7.71 -6.01 21.88
N ARG A 169 7.55 -7.06 21.08
CA ARG A 169 8.22 -8.36 21.27
C ARG A 169 9.72 -8.27 21.01
N PHE A 170 10.14 -7.67 19.90
CA PHE A 170 11.56 -7.65 19.50
C PHE A 170 12.34 -6.48 20.11
N ARG A 171 11.73 -5.29 20.20
CA ARG A 171 12.36 -4.06 20.70
C ARG A 171 11.33 -3.18 21.45
N PRO A 172 10.96 -3.53 22.70
CA PRO A 172 9.92 -2.83 23.44
C PRO A 172 10.19 -1.34 23.68
N HIS A 173 11.45 -0.95 23.82
CA HIS A 173 11.86 0.43 24.07
C HIS A 173 11.73 1.36 22.85
N LEU A 174 11.64 0.79 21.63
CA LEU A 174 11.46 1.56 20.41
C LEU A 174 9.99 1.90 20.14
N TRP A 175 9.05 1.17 20.76
CA TRP A 175 7.64 1.51 20.65
C TRP A 175 7.31 2.75 21.50
N ARG A 176 7.00 3.86 20.85
CA ARG A 176 6.67 5.14 21.50
C ARG A 176 5.18 5.47 21.51
N GLY A 177 4.34 4.54 21.03
CA GLY A 177 2.91 4.75 20.93
C GLY A 177 2.56 5.77 19.86
N PRO A 178 1.36 6.39 19.91
CA PRO A 178 0.95 7.25 18.83
C PRO A 178 1.57 8.66 18.94
N PHE A 179 2.34 9.06 17.93
CA PHE A 179 2.95 10.37 17.79
C PHE A 179 1.89 11.42 17.48
N VAL A 180 1.93 12.57 18.16
CA VAL A 180 1.02 13.68 17.86
C VAL A 180 1.79 14.73 17.09
N HIS A 181 1.37 14.97 15.86
CA HIS A 181 1.85 16.10 15.06
C HIS A 181 0.91 17.28 15.29
N GLU A 182 1.37 18.28 16.04
CA GLU A 182 0.69 19.56 16.13
C GLU A 182 0.74 20.25 14.76
N GLY A 183 -0.40 20.78 14.32
CA GLY A 183 -0.67 21.04 12.90
C GLY A 183 0.39 21.87 12.18
N ALA A 184 1.08 21.25 11.23
CA ALA A 184 1.53 21.95 10.03
C ALA A 184 0.32 22.10 9.09
N GLY A 185 -0.24 23.31 9.03
CA GLY A 185 -0.95 23.75 7.83
C GLY A 185 0.01 23.76 6.63
N GLN A 186 -0.57 23.63 5.43
CA GLN A 186 0.06 23.60 4.09
C GLN A 186 0.67 22.24 3.68
N ARG A 187 0.37 21.65 2.51
CA ARG A 187 -0.02 22.27 1.23
C ARG A 187 -1.44 21.93 0.75
N VAL A 188 -2.11 22.98 0.28
CA VAL A 188 -3.12 22.94 -0.76
C VAL A 188 -2.50 22.26 -1.97
N ILE A 189 -3.11 21.17 -2.44
CA ILE A 189 -2.86 20.68 -3.80
C ILE A 189 -3.68 21.61 -4.70
N GLY A 190 -2.98 22.49 -5.43
CA GLY A 190 -3.51 23.13 -6.62
C GLY A 190 -3.54 22.16 -7.78
#